data_AF-A0A9X1WK28-F1
#
_entry.id   AF-A0A9X1WK28-F1
#
_cell.length_a   1.000
_cell.length_b   1.000
_cell.length_c   1.000
_cell.angle_alpha   90.00
_cell.angle_beta   90.00
_cell.angle_gamma   90.00
#
_symmetry.space_group_name_H-M   'P 1'
#
loop_
_entity.id
_entity.type
_entity.pdbx_description
1 polymer ?
#
loop_
_entity_poly.entity_id
_entity_poly.type
_entity_poly.pdbx_seq_one_letter_code
_entity_poly.pdbx_strand_id
1 'polypeptide(L)'
;MTQVDFFASLVNGQPLEPEGSRLAIAEWTALGTALGDTPQLIAPLHIHHNDDEAWYVLEGTLGFKVGDMIVEANANQAVVVPRGTPHTYWNPKPATARYIIIMTSQIRSLIDEIHATEQRNIETLKEIFRKYESELLE
;
A
#
# COMPACT_ATOMS: atom_id res chain seq x y z
N MET A 1 26.48 10.64 17.89
CA MET A 1 25.74 9.36 17.99
C MET A 1 25.32 9.02 16.58
N THR A 2 25.88 7.96 15.99
CA THR A 2 25.42 7.44 14.70
C THR A 2 23.99 6.99 14.89
N GLN A 3 23.06 7.67 14.21
CA GLN A 3 21.69 7.21 14.09
C GLN A 3 21.76 5.79 13.51
N VAL A 4 21.21 4.82 14.25
CA VAL A 4 21.27 3.42 13.84
C VAL A 4 20.08 3.20 12.92
N ASP A 5 20.31 3.16 11.62
CA ASP A 5 19.29 3.16 10.56
C ASP A 5 18.43 1.88 10.48
N PHE A 6 18.53 0.98 11.47
CA PHE A 6 17.90 -0.35 11.44
C PHE A 6 16.64 -0.47 12.32
N PHE A 7 16.30 0.54 13.12
CA PHE A 7 15.07 0.55 13.92
C PHE A 7 14.41 1.92 13.89
N ALA A 8 13.09 1.93 13.82
CA ALA A 8 12.28 3.14 13.92
C ALA A 8 10.97 2.84 14.65
N SER A 9 10.43 3.86 15.32
CA SER A 9 9.01 3.88 15.67
C SER A 9 8.24 4.28 14.42
N LEU A 10 7.41 3.37 13.90
CA LEU A 10 6.57 3.64 12.71
C LEU A 10 5.38 4.57 13.01
N VAL A 11 5.15 4.87 14.29
CA VAL A 11 4.11 5.79 14.75
C VAL A 11 4.28 7.16 14.06
N ASN A 12 3.19 7.67 13.49
CA ASN A 12 3.11 8.90 12.67
C ASN A 12 3.57 8.77 11.21
N GLY A 13 3.67 7.55 10.68
CA GLY A 13 3.81 7.33 9.24
C GLY A 13 5.20 7.59 8.67
N GLN A 14 6.22 7.74 9.52
CA GLN A 14 7.61 7.71 9.06
C GLN A 14 7.99 6.28 8.69
N PRO A 15 8.35 6.01 7.42
CA PRO A 15 8.75 4.69 6.99
C PRO A 15 10.15 4.33 7.50
N LEU A 16 10.39 3.04 7.73
CA LEU A 16 11.71 2.46 7.96
C LEU A 16 12.24 1.86 6.65
N GLU A 17 13.33 2.43 6.16
CA GLU A 17 14.06 1.93 4.99
C GLU A 17 15.56 2.20 5.20
N PRO A 18 16.32 1.25 5.78
CA PRO A 18 17.76 1.41 5.96
C PRO A 18 18.47 1.58 4.62
N GLU A 19 19.58 2.33 4.58
CA GLU A 19 20.39 2.49 3.37
C GLU A 19 20.81 1.12 2.80
N GLY A 20 20.56 0.91 1.50
CA GLY A 20 20.86 -0.34 0.80
C GLY A 20 19.85 -1.48 1.03
N SER A 21 18.81 -1.28 1.86
CA SER A 21 17.69 -2.21 1.96
C SER A 21 16.94 -2.32 0.64
N ARG A 22 16.28 -3.46 0.42
CA ARG A 22 15.28 -3.64 -0.64
C ARG A 22 13.86 -3.63 -0.12
N LEU A 23 13.70 -3.47 1.19
CA LEU A 23 12.42 -3.43 1.87
C LEU A 23 12.26 -2.09 2.59
N ALA A 24 11.06 -1.55 2.48
CA ALA A 24 10.55 -0.45 3.26
C ALA A 24 9.34 -0.92 4.06
N ILE A 25 9.20 -0.40 5.28
CA ILE A 25 8.07 -0.70 6.18
C ILE A 25 7.46 0.62 6.62
N ALA A 26 6.13 0.75 6.54
CA ALA A 26 5.43 1.93 7.02
C ALA A 26 4.18 1.55 7.82
N GLU A 27 3.79 2.37 8.79
CA GLU A 27 2.47 2.29 9.42
C GLU A 27 1.57 3.36 8.80
N TRP A 28 0.42 2.95 8.28
CA TRP A 28 -0.57 3.84 7.68
C TRP A 28 -1.92 3.73 8.37
N THR A 29 -2.73 4.78 8.21
CA THR A 29 -4.14 4.83 8.59
C THR A 29 -5.01 4.90 7.35
N ALA A 30 -6.14 4.19 7.37
CA ALA A 30 -7.17 4.31 6.36
C ALA A 30 -8.45 4.78 7.02
N LEU A 31 -8.93 5.97 6.64
CA LEU A 31 -10.23 6.46 7.09
C LEU A 31 -11.33 5.50 6.63
N GLY A 32 -12.34 5.36 7.48
CA GLY A 32 -13.46 4.47 7.21
C GLY A 32 -14.42 4.99 6.14
N THR A 33 -15.20 4.07 5.60
CA THR A 33 -16.31 4.37 4.69
C THR A 33 -17.61 4.40 5.49
N ALA A 34 -18.42 5.46 5.36
CA ALA A 34 -19.69 5.55 6.06
C ALA A 34 -20.66 4.44 5.63
N LEU A 35 -21.58 4.07 6.52
CA LEU A 35 -22.56 3.02 6.24
C LEU A 35 -23.45 3.43 5.05
N GLY A 36 -23.43 2.63 3.99
CA GLY A 36 -24.20 2.86 2.76
C GLY A 36 -23.41 3.52 1.64
N ASP A 37 -22.20 4.02 1.91
CA ASP A 37 -21.33 4.60 0.89
C ASP A 37 -20.48 3.53 0.20
N THR A 38 -20.09 3.80 -1.05
CA THR A 38 -19.09 2.98 -1.77
C THR A 38 -17.70 3.28 -1.21
N PRO A 39 -16.93 2.25 -0.78
CA PRO A 39 -15.58 2.48 -0.29
C PRO A 39 -14.66 3.07 -1.35
N GLN A 40 -13.85 4.05 -0.95
CA GLN A 40 -12.79 4.57 -1.80
C GLN A 40 -11.60 3.62 -1.75
N LEU A 41 -11.04 3.33 -2.92
CA LEU A 41 -9.81 2.57 -3.02
C LEU A 41 -8.64 3.42 -2.50
N ILE A 42 -7.80 2.81 -1.67
CA ILE A 42 -6.60 3.48 -1.13
C ILE A 42 -5.50 3.51 -2.19
N ALA A 43 -5.43 2.46 -3.01
CA ALA A 43 -4.64 2.42 -4.24
C ALA A 43 -5.53 1.93 -5.39
N PRO A 44 -5.38 2.42 -6.62
CA PRO A 44 -6.15 1.92 -7.75
C PRO A 44 -5.81 0.45 -8.07
N LEU A 45 -6.58 -0.21 -8.94
CA LEU A 45 -6.28 -1.59 -9.34
C LEU A 45 -4.99 -1.65 -10.18
N HIS A 46 -4.00 -2.40 -9.71
CA HIS A 46 -2.69 -2.45 -10.35
C HIS A 46 -2.00 -3.82 -10.22
N ILE A 47 -0.88 -3.97 -10.93
CA ILE A 47 0.02 -5.12 -10.88
C ILE A 47 1.44 -4.62 -10.63
N HIS A 48 2.18 -5.28 -9.75
CA HIS A 48 3.65 -5.19 -9.68
C HIS A 48 4.25 -6.40 -10.39
N HIS A 49 5.16 -6.22 -11.35
CA HIS A 49 5.72 -7.36 -12.10
C HIS A 49 6.87 -8.05 -11.36
N ASN A 50 7.63 -7.31 -10.55
CA ASN A 50 8.85 -7.80 -9.91
C ASN A 50 8.81 -7.82 -8.38
N ASP A 51 7.76 -7.27 -7.77
CA ASP A 51 7.70 -7.03 -6.34
C ASP A 51 6.46 -7.67 -5.72
N ASP A 52 6.66 -8.31 -4.58
CA ASP A 52 5.57 -8.75 -3.72
C ASP A 52 5.25 -7.61 -2.73
N GLU A 53 3.98 -7.49 -2.32
CA GLU A 53 3.53 -6.48 -1.37
C GLU A 53 2.74 -7.13 -0.24
N ALA A 54 2.88 -6.63 0.99
CA ALA A 54 2.23 -7.20 2.15
C ALA A 54 1.65 -6.16 3.11
N TRP A 55 0.57 -6.55 3.79
CA TRP A 55 -0.12 -5.77 4.80
C TRP A 55 -0.26 -6.60 6.08
N TYR A 56 -0.15 -5.95 7.23
CA TYR A 56 -0.50 -6.51 8.53
C TYR A 56 -1.43 -5.55 9.26
N VAL A 57 -2.67 -5.96 9.51
CA VAL A 57 -3.68 -5.09 10.13
C VAL A 57 -3.45 -5.05 11.64
N LEU A 58 -3.22 -3.85 12.16
CA LEU A 58 -3.04 -3.60 13.60
C LEU A 58 -4.39 -3.37 14.28
N GLU A 59 -5.27 -2.60 13.64
CA GLU A 59 -6.58 -2.20 14.16
C GLU A 59 -7.58 -2.04 13.00
N GLY A 60 -8.85 -2.38 13.26
CA GLY A 60 -9.91 -2.28 12.25
C GLY A 60 -9.88 -3.42 11.22
N THR A 61 -10.30 -3.10 10.00
CA THR A 61 -10.43 -4.04 8.88
C THR A 61 -9.97 -3.39 7.58
N LEU A 62 -9.25 -4.14 6.75
CA LEU A 62 -9.00 -3.79 5.36
C LEU A 62 -9.69 -4.81 4.44
N GLY A 63 -10.28 -4.31 3.35
CA GLY A 63 -10.80 -5.12 2.25
C GLY A 63 -9.81 -5.12 1.10
N PHE A 64 -9.70 -6.24 0.40
CA PHE A 64 -8.77 -6.44 -0.71
C PHE A 64 -9.47 -7.09 -1.89
N LYS A 65 -9.07 -6.69 -3.10
CA LYS A 65 -9.23 -7.50 -4.30
C LYS A 65 -7.85 -8.07 -4.65
N VAL A 66 -7.74 -9.39 -4.78
CA VAL A 66 -6.49 -10.10 -5.13
C VAL A 66 -6.81 -11.11 -6.22
N GLY A 67 -6.41 -10.80 -7.46
CA GLY A 67 -6.92 -11.47 -8.65
C GLY A 67 -8.46 -11.38 -8.69
N ASP A 68 -9.11 -12.53 -8.69
CA ASP A 68 -10.57 -12.67 -8.70
C ASP A 68 -11.19 -12.76 -7.29
N MET A 69 -10.37 -12.77 -6.24
CA MET A 69 -10.85 -12.93 -4.86
C MET A 69 -11.10 -11.57 -4.21
N ILE A 70 -12.17 -11.50 -3.41
CA ILE A 70 -12.43 -10.42 -2.47
C ILE A 70 -12.29 -10.97 -1.06
N VAL A 71 -11.40 -10.37 -0.26
CA VAL A 71 -11.12 -10.82 1.12
C VAL A 71 -11.10 -9.64 2.08
N GLU A 72 -11.46 -9.87 3.34
CA GLU A 72 -11.28 -8.91 4.43
C GLU A 72 -10.20 -9.44 5.39
N ALA A 73 -9.29 -8.56 5.80
CA ALA A 73 -8.32 -8.81 6.86
C ALA A 73 -8.65 -7.91 8.05
N ASN A 74 -8.90 -8.53 9.20
CA ASN A 74 -9.14 -7.85 10.48
C ASN A 74 -7.84 -7.70 11.27
N ALA A 75 -7.90 -6.98 12.38
CA ALA A 75 -6.78 -6.87 13.32
C ALA A 75 -6.11 -8.23 13.63
N ASN A 76 -4.78 -8.22 13.60
CA ASN A 76 -3.88 -9.37 13.74
C ASN A 76 -3.89 -10.36 12.55
N GLN A 77 -4.38 -9.95 11.38
CA GLN A 77 -4.29 -10.73 10.15
C GLN A 77 -3.32 -10.07 9.15
N ALA A 78 -2.67 -10.92 8.36
CA ALA A 78 -1.73 -10.52 7.32
C ALA A 78 -2.29 -10.87 5.93
N VAL A 79 -1.94 -10.04 4.94
CA VAL A 79 -2.17 -10.31 3.51
C VAL A 79 -0.82 -10.15 2.80
N VAL A 80 -0.48 -11.10 1.94
CA VAL A 80 0.68 -11.00 1.05
C VAL A 80 0.17 -11.23 -0.37
N VAL A 81 0.47 -10.30 -1.27
CA VAL A 81 0.14 -10.41 -2.68
C VAL A 81 1.43 -10.66 -3.47
N PRO A 82 1.56 -11.83 -4.10
CA PRO A 82 2.71 -12.11 -4.97
C PRO A 82 2.69 -11.24 -6.22
N ARG A 83 3.87 -10.86 -6.69
CA ARG A 83 4.10 -10.21 -7.99
C ARG A 83 3.32 -10.89 -9.12
N GLY A 84 2.89 -10.10 -10.09
CA GLY A 84 2.08 -10.54 -11.22
C GLY A 84 0.60 -10.75 -10.90
N THR A 85 0.18 -10.51 -9.66
CA THR A 85 -1.23 -10.62 -9.25
C THR A 85 -1.90 -9.23 -9.23
N PRO A 86 -2.98 -9.00 -10.00
CA PRO A 86 -3.78 -7.78 -9.90
C PRO A 86 -4.32 -7.56 -8.49
N HIS A 87 -4.16 -6.36 -7.93
CA HIS A 87 -4.69 -6.07 -6.60
C HIS A 87 -5.02 -4.60 -6.35
N THR A 88 -5.89 -4.39 -5.36
CA THR A 88 -6.25 -3.10 -4.75
C THR A 88 -6.79 -3.36 -3.33
N TYR A 89 -6.90 -2.31 -2.51
CA TYR A 89 -7.42 -2.39 -1.16
C TYR A 89 -8.15 -1.12 -0.72
N TRP A 90 -9.01 -1.26 0.27
CA TRP A 90 -9.85 -0.19 0.83
C TRP A 90 -10.16 -0.45 2.31
N ASN A 91 -10.76 0.52 3.00
CA ASN A 91 -11.37 0.30 4.31
C ASN A 91 -12.90 0.16 4.18
N PRO A 92 -13.48 -1.05 4.36
CA PRO A 92 -14.91 -1.29 4.19
C PRO A 92 -15.77 -0.87 5.39
N LYS A 93 -15.16 -0.42 6.50
CA LYS A 93 -15.88 -0.13 7.74
C LYS A 93 -15.86 1.38 8.04
N PRO A 94 -16.82 1.92 8.82
CA PRO A 94 -16.81 3.33 9.22
C PRO A 94 -15.66 3.73 10.14
N ALA A 95 -15.13 2.77 10.91
CA ALA A 95 -14.00 3.01 11.82
C ALA A 95 -12.68 3.07 11.03
N THR A 96 -11.78 3.96 11.44
CA THR A 96 -10.41 4.03 10.91
C THR A 96 -9.69 2.71 11.14
N ALA A 97 -8.98 2.23 10.12
CA ALA A 97 -8.07 1.09 10.22
C ALA A 97 -6.63 1.56 10.36
N ARG A 98 -5.80 0.80 11.08
CA ARG A 98 -4.35 0.97 11.17
C ARG A 98 -3.67 -0.30 10.72
N TYR A 99 -2.62 -0.17 9.93
CA TYR A 99 -1.92 -1.30 9.35
C TYR A 99 -0.46 -0.98 9.08
N ILE A 100 0.36 -2.02 9.11
CA ILE A 100 1.70 -2.00 8.55
C ILE A 100 1.60 -2.39 7.09
N ILE A 101 2.28 -1.65 6.23
CA ILE A 101 2.57 -2.04 4.85
C ILE A 101 4.06 -2.36 4.75
N ILE A 102 4.36 -3.48 4.10
CA ILE A 102 5.70 -3.98 3.83
C ILE A 102 5.81 -4.07 2.32
N MET A 103 6.72 -3.30 1.77
CA MET A 103 6.87 -3.11 0.34
C MET A 103 8.34 -3.15 -0.03
N THR A 104 8.63 -3.36 -1.30
CA THR A 104 10.01 -3.18 -1.76
C THR A 104 10.34 -1.71 -1.94
N SER A 105 11.63 -1.37 -1.97
CA SER A 105 12.10 -0.01 -2.24
C SER A 105 11.61 0.55 -3.58
N GLN A 106 11.34 -0.33 -4.57
CA GLN A 106 10.78 0.05 -5.86
C GLN A 106 9.32 0.52 -5.73
N ILE A 107 8.49 -0.25 -5.03
CA ILE A 107 7.11 0.13 -4.71
C ILE A 107 7.09 1.42 -3.88
N ARG A 108 8.00 1.56 -2.90
CA ARG A 108 8.10 2.79 -2.11
C ARG A 108 8.39 4.01 -2.97
N SER A 109 9.33 3.90 -3.90
CA SER A 109 9.68 4.97 -4.83
C SER A 109 8.51 5.32 -5.77
N LEU A 110 7.75 4.32 -6.21
CA LEU A 110 6.51 4.51 -6.96
C LEU A 110 5.49 5.35 -6.18
N ILE A 111 5.24 4.98 -4.91
CA ILE A 111 4.31 5.71 -4.04
C ILE A 111 4.75 7.16 -3.83
N ASP A 112 6.05 7.38 -3.58
CA ASP A 112 6.59 8.73 -3.39
C ASP A 112 6.39 9.60 -4.66
N GLU A 113 6.60 9.05 -5.86
CA GLU A 113 6.38 9.78 -7.11
C GLU A 113 4.89 10.06 -7.37
N ILE A 114 3.99 9.10 -7.06
CA ILE A 114 2.54 9.31 -7.13
C ILE A 114 2.09 10.43 -6.16
N HIS A 115 2.66 10.48 -4.96
CA HIS A 115 2.32 11.52 -3.98
C HIS A 115 2.90 12.89 -4.36
N ALA A 116 4.05 12.93 -5.01
CA ALA A 116 4.70 14.16 -5.44
C ALA A 116 4.10 14.75 -6.73
N THR A 117 3.43 13.96 -7.58
CA THR A 117 2.85 14.48 -8.82
C THR A 117 1.60 15.33 -8.58
N GLU A 118 1.57 16.51 -9.22
CA GLU A 118 0.39 17.40 -9.28
C GLU A 118 -0.59 16.96 -10.38
N GLN A 119 -0.12 16.22 -11.39
CA GLN A 119 -0.94 15.75 -12.51
C GLN A 119 -1.40 14.32 -12.24
N ARG A 120 -2.63 14.18 -11.74
CA ARG A 120 -3.22 12.88 -11.36
C ARG A 120 -4.21 12.34 -12.40
N ASN A 121 -3.97 12.61 -13.68
CA ASN A 121 -4.74 11.99 -14.76
C ASN A 121 -4.23 10.55 -15.00
N ILE A 122 -5.07 9.72 -15.63
CA ILE A 122 -4.80 8.29 -15.79
C ILE A 122 -3.57 8.01 -16.67
N GLU A 123 -3.33 8.80 -17.73
CA GLU A 123 -2.14 8.65 -18.58
C GLU A 123 -0.85 8.88 -17.80
N THR A 124 -0.78 9.97 -17.02
CA THR A 124 0.39 10.27 -16.18
C THR A 124 0.61 9.17 -15.13
N LEU A 125 -0.46 8.69 -14.48
CA LEU A 125 -0.33 7.59 -13.52
C LEU A 125 0.16 6.31 -14.20
N LYS A 126 -0.38 5.95 -15.38
CA LYS A 126 0.10 4.78 -16.14
C LYS A 126 1.59 4.89 -16.48
N GLU A 127 2.08 6.07 -16.84
CA GLU A 127 3.50 6.28 -17.09
C GLU A 127 4.36 6.11 -15.84
N ILE A 128 3.92 6.66 -14.71
CA ILE A 128 4.60 6.50 -13.42
C ILE A 128 4.64 5.01 -13.03
N PHE A 129 3.52 4.28 -13.08
CA PHE A 129 3.49 2.84 -12.77
C PHE A 129 4.50 2.06 -13.64
N ARG A 130 4.53 2.30 -14.96
CA ARG A 130 5.45 1.61 -15.87
C ARG A 130 6.93 1.85 -15.55
N LYS A 131 7.30 3.03 -15.07
CA LYS A 131 8.68 3.36 -14.66
C LYS A 131 9.19 2.44 -13.55
N TYR A 132 8.28 1.91 -12.73
CA TYR A 132 8.57 1.07 -11.58
C TYR A 132 8.09 -0.37 -11.80
N GLU A 133 8.20 -0.89 -13.03
CA GLU A 133 7.86 -2.27 -13.38
C GLU A 133 6.47 -2.69 -12.87
N SER A 134 5.51 -1.76 -12.96
CA SER A 134 4.14 -1.92 -12.51
C SER A 134 3.16 -1.46 -13.58
N GLU A 135 1.91 -1.90 -13.50
CA GLU A 135 0.86 -1.58 -14.45
C GLU A 135 -0.41 -1.14 -13.73
N LEU A 136 -0.96 0.02 -14.14
CA LEU A 136 -2.28 0.48 -13.72
C LEU A 136 -3.34 -0.06 -14.69
N LEU A 137 -4.31 -0.81 -14.17
CA LEU A 137 -5.26 -1.57 -15.00
C LEU A 137 -6.54 -0.80 -15.37
N GLU A 138 -6.95 0.16 -14.54
CA GLU A 138 -8.19 0.93 -14.70
C GLU A 138 -8.00 2.41 -14.37
#